data_AF-A0A9P5CLP5-F1
#
_entry.id   AF-A0A9P5CLP5-F1
#
_cell.length_a   1.000
_cell.length_b   1.000
_cell.length_c   1.000
_cell.angle_alpha   90.00
_cell.angle_beta   90.00
_cell.angle_gamma   90.00
#
_symmetry.space_group_name_H-M   'P 1'
#
loop_
_entity.id
_entity.type
_entity.pdbx_description
1 polymer ?
#
loop_
_entity_poly.entity_id
_entity_poly.type
_entity_poly.pdbx_seq_one_letter_code
_entity_poly.pdbx_strand_id
1 'polypeptide(L)'
;MTGRVAKTRQTRQTRQTRQTRQTRRSRNPPTLSSEQLLSTITVAGQSEDPAQKFPDTRAPRAEDDEAGEAAKAARTPPKPPNPPSLAPKAADPPAQAAGATCLCRRAPLTRKNLALLDRTTGEKGAGASGLPDATTSNTSSISSTAPGFAAQARKNGIFLYPDSRPPANLDELRQQYAASRISASPTKSTFEKYSYKVEKVHNEAGITAASQLLLKEDYSKGYIDERNRPFTGYPPDLGFNNSLSAPQPDYIQGLERSAFMPFPVDEQLNGAILYKNDHNPITLPHLAGEWKGPGKAIRATRQSGYDGACLVYARNQALLYLGTPDPPGHAQVTTFTSDGTDLRLFAHYARTSSVDGTTEYHQYPISSTMLIGTHQDFSRGRRALRNAQDHAMEQSHQLRDQLRDHWREQQRRPAAEAEGGDETV
;
A
#
# COMPACT_ATOMS: atom_id res chain seq x y z
N MET A 1 28.79 -81.44 13.19
CA MET A 1 27.75 -82.49 13.26
C MET A 1 26.43 -81.83 13.62
N THR A 2 25.42 -81.99 12.74
CA THR A 2 23.95 -81.95 12.99
C THR A 2 23.36 -80.82 13.86
N GLY A 3 22.39 -80.01 13.46
CA GLY A 3 21.46 -80.04 12.33
C GLY A 3 20.19 -79.25 12.67
N ARG A 4 19.35 -79.04 11.64
CA ARG A 4 17.96 -78.52 11.63
C ARG A 4 17.73 -77.01 11.79
N VAL A 5 17.69 -76.36 10.64
CA VAL A 5 16.92 -75.14 10.35
C VAL A 5 15.49 -75.57 9.95
N ALA A 6 14.47 -75.05 10.62
CA ALA A 6 13.07 -75.21 10.26
C ALA A 6 12.56 -73.93 9.57
N LYS A 7 12.04 -74.10 8.35
CA LYS A 7 11.31 -73.09 7.57
C LYS A 7 9.86 -73.03 8.05
N THR A 8 9.34 -71.83 8.29
CA THR A 8 7.89 -71.59 8.37
C THR A 8 7.47 -70.52 7.36
N ARG A 9 6.28 -70.75 6.83
CA ARG A 9 5.72 -70.36 5.53
C ARG A 9 4.83 -69.12 5.65
N GLN A 10 4.83 -68.30 4.59
CA GLN A 10 3.71 -67.57 3.97
C GLN A 10 2.54 -67.06 4.84
N THR A 11 2.26 -65.76 4.74
CA THR A 11 1.06 -65.32 3.99
C THR A 11 1.15 -63.86 3.54
N ARG A 12 0.69 -63.64 2.31
CA ARG A 12 0.69 -62.42 1.51
C ARG A 12 -0.79 -62.14 1.24
N GLN A 13 -1.30 -60.94 1.54
CA GLN A 13 -2.59 -60.48 0.99
C GLN A 13 -2.43 -59.07 0.44
N THR A 14 -2.23 -59.01 -0.87
CA THR A 14 -2.41 -57.87 -1.75
C THR A 14 -3.90 -57.74 -2.05
N ARG A 15 -4.50 -56.57 -1.77
CA ARG A 15 -5.86 -56.24 -2.21
C ARG A 15 -5.77 -55.37 -3.46
N GLN A 16 -6.06 -55.99 -4.60
CA GLN A 16 -6.32 -55.32 -5.88
C GLN A 16 -7.75 -54.76 -5.86
N THR A 17 -7.93 -53.54 -6.35
CA THR A 17 -9.23 -53.05 -6.80
C THR A 17 -9.10 -52.65 -8.27
N ARG A 18 -9.85 -53.36 -9.10
CA ARG A 18 -9.85 -53.28 -10.57
C ARG A 18 -11.09 -52.49 -11.01
N GLN A 19 -10.83 -51.45 -11.79
CA GLN A 19 -11.57 -50.92 -12.95
C GLN A 19 -13.10 -50.86 -12.93
N THR A 20 -13.62 -49.66 -13.26
CA THR A 20 -14.65 -49.55 -14.30
C THR A 20 -14.36 -48.37 -15.21
N ARG A 21 -14.14 -48.69 -16.48
CA ARG A 21 -13.86 -47.82 -17.62
C ARG A 21 -15.21 -47.63 -18.33
N GLN A 22 -15.78 -46.43 -18.31
CA GLN A 22 -16.91 -46.07 -19.17
C GLN A 22 -16.44 -45.09 -20.23
N THR A 23 -16.45 -45.57 -21.46
CA THR A 23 -16.32 -44.81 -22.70
C THR A 23 -17.63 -44.06 -22.97
N ARG A 24 -17.59 -42.73 -23.06
CA ARG A 24 -18.68 -41.94 -23.65
C ARG A 24 -18.17 -41.22 -24.90
N ARG A 25 -18.80 -41.59 -26.01
CA ARG A 25 -18.64 -41.01 -27.35
C ARG A 25 -19.15 -39.56 -27.37
N SER A 26 -18.39 -38.74 -28.10
CA SER A 26 -18.81 -37.64 -28.99
C SER A 26 -20.31 -37.33 -29.06
N ARG A 27 -20.65 -36.07 -28.75
CA ARG A 27 -21.67 -35.27 -29.44
C ARG A 27 -21.32 -33.79 -29.27
N ASN A 28 -21.05 -33.13 -30.41
CA ASN A 28 -20.91 -31.68 -30.52
C ASN A 28 -22.23 -30.99 -30.11
N PRO A 29 -22.19 -29.85 -29.41
CA PRO A 29 -23.38 -29.03 -29.21
C PRO A 29 -23.69 -28.21 -30.48
N PRO A 30 -24.97 -27.96 -30.80
CA PRO A 30 -25.34 -27.11 -31.91
C PRO A 30 -25.12 -25.63 -31.56
N THR A 31 -24.55 -24.90 -32.51
CA THR A 31 -24.59 -23.44 -32.62
C THR A 31 -26.04 -22.93 -32.62
N LEU A 32 -26.38 -22.08 -31.67
CA LEU A 32 -27.64 -21.32 -31.66
C LEU A 32 -27.38 -19.89 -32.16
N SER A 33 -28.15 -19.51 -33.18
CA SER A 33 -28.10 -18.23 -33.89
C SER A 33 -28.83 -17.12 -33.17
N SER A 34 -28.34 -15.89 -33.35
CA SER A 34 -28.73 -14.64 -32.72
C SER A 34 -30.07 -14.02 -33.17
N GLU A 35 -31.04 -14.82 -33.61
CA GLU A 35 -32.36 -14.33 -34.00
C GLU A 35 -33.44 -15.25 -33.46
N GLN A 36 -34.08 -14.85 -32.34
CA GLN A 36 -35.48 -15.11 -31.95
C GLN A 36 -35.66 -14.91 -30.44
N LEU A 37 -35.67 -13.65 -29.98
CA LEU A 37 -36.39 -13.24 -28.77
C LEU A 37 -36.82 -11.76 -28.93
N LEU A 38 -37.79 -11.53 -29.82
CA LEU A 38 -38.59 -10.30 -29.90
C LEU A 38 -40.07 -10.71 -30.01
N SER A 39 -40.93 -9.97 -29.30
CA SER A 39 -42.39 -10.12 -29.14
C SER A 39 -42.79 -11.26 -28.19
N THR A 40 -43.60 -11.10 -27.13
CA THR A 40 -44.64 -10.12 -26.83
C THR A 40 -44.92 -10.16 -25.31
N ILE A 41 -45.12 -9.00 -24.66
CA ILE A 41 -46.25 -8.69 -23.78
C ILE A 41 -46.09 -7.23 -23.32
N THR A 42 -47.13 -6.47 -23.59
CA THR A 42 -47.30 -5.04 -23.33
C THR A 42 -48.41 -4.85 -22.27
N VAL A 43 -48.27 -3.79 -21.47
CA VAL A 43 -49.27 -3.02 -20.69
C VAL A 43 -49.77 -3.62 -19.36
N ALA A 44 -49.34 -3.04 -18.24
CA ALA A 44 -50.11 -2.03 -17.48
C ALA A 44 -49.47 -1.77 -16.09
N GLY A 45 -49.35 -0.50 -15.68
CA GLY A 45 -49.24 -0.14 -14.26
C GLY A 45 -48.16 0.88 -13.91
N GLN A 46 -48.53 2.16 -13.97
CA GLN A 46 -47.81 3.32 -13.44
C GLN A 46 -47.64 3.22 -11.90
N SER A 47 -46.52 3.72 -11.35
CA SER A 47 -46.51 4.82 -10.37
C SER A 47 -45.12 5.03 -9.74
N GLU A 48 -44.60 6.23 -9.99
CA GLU A 48 -43.89 7.12 -9.06
C GLU A 48 -42.57 6.72 -8.38
N ASP A 49 -41.56 7.53 -8.73
CA ASP A 49 -40.41 7.97 -7.93
C ASP A 49 -40.76 8.16 -6.44
N PRO A 50 -39.79 7.92 -5.53
CA PRO A 50 -39.40 9.07 -4.73
C PRO A 50 -37.89 9.20 -4.48
N ALA A 51 -37.44 10.42 -4.74
CA ALA A 51 -36.28 11.05 -4.15
C ALA A 51 -36.25 10.88 -2.60
N GLN A 52 -35.16 10.33 -2.09
CA GLN A 52 -34.86 10.29 -0.66
C GLN A 52 -34.53 11.70 -0.15
N LYS A 53 -35.53 12.37 0.43
CA LYS A 53 -35.37 13.50 1.34
C LYS A 53 -34.92 12.99 2.71
N PHE A 54 -33.83 13.55 3.22
CA PHE A 54 -33.43 13.42 4.63
C PHE A 54 -34.42 14.16 5.53
N PRO A 55 -34.93 13.55 6.62
CA PRO A 55 -35.67 14.29 7.63
C PRO A 55 -34.72 14.93 8.65
N ASP A 56 -34.80 16.25 8.71
CA ASP A 56 -34.30 17.11 9.78
C ASP A 56 -35.08 16.80 11.07
N THR A 57 -34.43 16.18 12.05
CA THR A 57 -35.02 15.88 13.37
C THR A 57 -34.49 16.88 14.39
N ARG A 58 -35.14 18.05 14.40
CA ARG A 58 -35.04 19.03 15.49
C ARG A 58 -36.09 18.66 16.54
N ALA A 59 -35.67 17.99 17.61
CA ALA A 59 -36.51 17.79 18.79
C ALA A 59 -36.42 19.02 19.72
N PRO A 60 -37.55 19.51 20.27
CA PRO A 60 -37.57 20.58 21.25
C PRO A 60 -37.22 20.02 22.63
N ARG A 61 -36.39 20.74 23.40
CA ARG A 61 -36.17 20.44 24.82
C ARG A 61 -36.92 21.48 25.63
N ALA A 62 -37.85 20.97 26.42
CA ALA A 62 -38.72 21.70 27.33
C ALA A 62 -37.91 22.46 28.40
N GLU A 63 -38.42 23.64 28.69
CA GLU A 63 -38.21 24.40 29.91
C GLU A 63 -38.90 23.66 31.07
N ASP A 64 -38.24 23.58 32.21
CA ASP A 64 -38.91 23.45 33.51
C ASP A 64 -38.04 24.15 34.56
N ASP A 65 -38.73 24.99 35.32
CA ASP A 65 -38.28 25.95 36.30
C ASP A 65 -37.89 25.35 37.66
N GLU A 66 -36.99 26.09 38.33
CA GLU A 66 -36.91 26.40 39.76
C GLU A 66 -37.52 25.46 40.83
N ALA A 67 -36.65 25.01 41.76
CA ALA A 67 -36.60 25.46 43.17
C ALA A 67 -35.92 24.41 44.08
N GLY A 68 -34.98 24.83 44.94
CA GLY A 68 -34.44 23.96 45.99
C GLY A 68 -33.08 24.35 46.57
N GLU A 69 -33.04 25.50 47.23
CA GLU A 69 -31.94 26.03 48.04
C GLU A 69 -31.74 25.24 49.35
N ALA A 70 -30.51 24.78 49.65
CA ALA A 70 -29.96 24.69 51.02
C ALA A 70 -28.46 24.30 51.07
N ALA A 71 -27.73 25.05 51.89
CA ALA A 71 -26.29 25.11 52.13
C ALA A 71 -25.57 23.82 52.60
N LYS A 72 -24.26 23.69 52.27
CA LYS A 72 -23.14 23.85 53.24
C LYS A 72 -21.74 23.53 52.69
N ALA A 73 -20.81 24.41 53.07
CA ALA A 73 -19.44 24.14 53.52
C ALA A 73 -18.37 23.65 52.52
N ALA A 74 -17.64 24.65 52.00
CA ALA A 74 -16.18 24.75 51.90
C ALA A 74 -15.32 23.50 52.24
N ARG A 75 -14.44 23.14 51.30
CA ARG A 75 -13.04 22.76 51.56
C ARG A 75 -12.20 22.79 50.28
N THR A 76 -11.39 23.83 50.15
CA THR A 76 -10.28 23.93 49.19
C THR A 76 -9.15 22.97 49.58
N PRO A 77 -8.58 22.19 48.65
CA PRO A 77 -7.41 21.36 48.93
C PRO A 77 -6.14 22.23 49.02
N PRO A 78 -5.18 21.90 49.91
CA PRO A 78 -3.96 22.67 50.09
C PRO A 78 -2.99 22.51 48.91
N LYS A 79 -2.39 23.64 48.54
CA LYS A 79 -1.31 23.79 47.55
C LYS A 79 -0.04 23.07 48.04
N PRO A 80 0.63 22.26 47.22
CA PRO A 80 1.89 21.61 47.62
C PRO A 80 3.04 22.63 47.75
N PRO A 81 3.99 22.43 48.68
CA PRO A 81 5.12 23.33 48.89
C PRO A 81 6.15 23.23 47.76
N ASN A 82 6.66 24.39 47.34
CA ASN A 82 7.80 24.52 46.42
C ASN A 82 9.08 23.94 47.06
N PRO A 83 9.93 23.23 46.29
CA PRO A 83 11.24 22.80 46.77
C PRO A 83 12.23 23.98 46.86
N PRO A 84 13.20 23.93 47.78
CA PRO A 84 14.15 25.02 48.01
C PRO A 84 15.20 25.14 46.90
N SER A 85 15.46 26.39 46.54
CA SER A 85 16.55 26.84 45.66
C SER A 85 17.91 26.50 46.27
N LEU A 86 18.72 25.71 45.56
CA LEU A 86 20.11 25.43 45.91
C LEU A 86 21.03 26.43 45.20
N ALA A 87 21.71 27.26 45.99
CA ALA A 87 22.83 28.09 45.56
C ALA A 87 24.08 27.23 45.25
N PRO A 88 24.96 27.66 44.33
CA PRO A 88 26.11 26.87 43.90
C PRO A 88 27.27 26.97 44.90
N LYS A 89 27.82 25.81 45.30
CA LYS A 89 29.12 25.72 45.97
C LYS A 89 30.23 25.58 44.92
N ALA A 90 31.25 26.42 45.05
CA ALA A 90 32.52 26.29 44.38
C ALA A 90 33.32 25.11 44.94
N ALA A 91 34.00 24.36 44.07
CA ALA A 91 35.10 23.47 44.42
C ALA A 91 36.04 23.30 43.20
N ASP A 92 37.33 23.47 43.47
CA ASP A 92 38.50 23.33 42.58
C ASP A 92 38.92 21.85 42.36
N PRO A 93 39.82 21.54 41.39
CA PRO A 93 39.93 20.25 40.70
C PRO A 93 40.96 19.30 41.34
N PRO A 94 41.05 18.00 40.94
CA PRO A 94 42.09 17.63 39.95
C PRO A 94 41.86 16.34 39.10
N ALA A 95 42.79 16.17 38.14
CA ALA A 95 43.39 14.93 37.61
C ALA A 95 42.68 14.08 36.51
N GLN A 96 43.17 14.30 35.28
CA GLN A 96 43.53 13.35 34.21
C GLN A 96 42.89 11.94 34.19
N ALA A 97 42.10 11.66 33.15
CA ALA A 97 42.09 10.37 32.46
C ALA A 97 41.65 10.56 30.99
N ALA A 98 42.41 9.94 30.08
CA ALA A 98 42.27 10.02 28.64
C ALA A 98 41.06 9.24 28.12
N GLY A 99 40.35 9.81 27.15
CA GLY A 99 39.27 9.15 26.41
C GLY A 99 38.67 10.08 25.36
N ALA A 100 39.11 9.95 24.10
CA ALA A 100 38.77 10.83 23.00
C ALA A 100 37.31 10.65 22.55
N THR A 101 36.44 11.57 22.93
CA THR A 101 35.15 11.81 22.26
C THR A 101 35.29 12.98 21.29
N CYS A 102 35.18 12.71 20.00
CA CYS A 102 35.10 13.74 18.95
C CYS A 102 33.75 14.46 19.05
N LEU A 103 33.73 15.57 19.79
CA LEU A 103 32.61 16.51 19.78
C LEU A 103 32.77 17.44 18.57
N CYS A 104 31.90 17.30 17.57
CA CYS A 104 31.79 18.26 16.48
C CYS A 104 31.41 19.63 17.06
N ARG A 105 32.42 20.49 17.28
CA ARG A 105 32.21 21.91 17.56
C ARG A 105 31.43 22.52 16.39
N ARG A 106 30.20 22.96 16.66
CA ARG A 106 29.49 23.88 15.76
C ARG A 106 30.34 25.14 15.61
N ALA A 107 30.84 25.37 14.40
CA ALA A 107 31.56 26.60 14.09
C ALA A 107 30.59 27.79 14.28
N PRO A 108 30.95 28.84 15.03
CA PRO A 108 30.10 30.01 15.16
C PRO A 108 29.91 30.68 13.79
N LEU A 109 28.69 31.14 13.51
CA LEU A 109 28.38 31.93 12.32
C LEU A 109 29.12 33.27 12.41
N THR A 110 30.30 33.33 11.81
CA THR A 110 31.04 34.57 11.63
C THR A 110 30.71 35.16 10.26
N ARG A 111 30.87 36.48 10.10
CA ARG A 111 30.74 37.15 8.79
C ARG A 111 31.61 36.51 7.70
N LYS A 112 32.77 35.93 8.05
CA LYS A 112 33.64 35.21 7.12
C LYS A 112 33.00 33.90 6.63
N ASN A 113 32.29 33.18 7.49
CA ASN A 113 31.62 31.92 7.11
C ASN A 113 30.37 32.19 6.25
N LEU A 114 29.67 33.30 6.49
CA LEU A 114 28.59 33.78 5.62
C LEU A 114 29.10 34.17 4.23
N ALA A 115 30.19 34.95 4.16
CA ALA A 115 30.78 35.35 2.88
C ALA A 115 31.32 34.17 2.04
N LEU A 116 31.77 33.09 2.70
CA LEU A 116 32.19 31.85 2.03
C LEU A 116 31.01 31.08 1.44
N LEU A 117 29.87 31.07 2.14
CA LEU A 117 28.64 30.44 1.64
C LEU A 117 28.10 31.18 0.42
N ASP A 118 28.03 32.51 0.47
CA ASP A 118 27.55 33.35 -0.64
C ASP A 118 28.43 33.20 -1.89
N ARG A 119 29.73 32.95 -1.70
CA ARG A 119 30.69 32.70 -2.80
C ARG A 119 30.49 31.35 -3.48
N THR A 120 29.97 30.34 -2.77
CA THR A 120 29.67 29.03 -3.38
C THR A 120 28.37 29.00 -4.17
N THR A 121 27.46 29.96 -3.93
CA THR A 121 26.17 30.05 -4.63
C THR A 121 26.18 31.00 -5.83
N GLY A 122 27.27 31.76 -6.05
CA GLY A 122 27.27 32.92 -6.95
C GLY A 122 27.97 32.78 -8.30
N GLU A 123 28.70 31.70 -8.61
CA GLU A 123 29.53 31.66 -9.83
C GLU A 123 29.27 30.42 -10.69
N LYS A 124 28.32 30.56 -11.63
CA LYS A 124 28.33 29.82 -12.90
C LYS A 124 28.14 30.79 -14.06
N GLY A 125 29.21 30.99 -14.82
CA GLY A 125 29.11 31.44 -16.22
C GLY A 125 30.26 32.31 -16.71
N ALA A 126 31.33 31.70 -17.24
CA ALA A 126 31.92 32.08 -18.53
C ALA A 126 33.10 31.15 -18.92
N GLY A 127 32.91 30.38 -20.00
CA GLY A 127 33.95 30.05 -20.99
C GLY A 127 34.74 28.74 -20.84
N ALA A 128 34.38 27.71 -21.62
CA ALA A 128 35.24 27.15 -22.69
C ALA A 128 34.69 25.81 -23.26
N SER A 129 34.34 25.83 -24.55
CA SER A 129 34.40 24.77 -25.58
C SER A 129 34.14 23.29 -25.22
N GLY A 130 33.07 22.71 -25.80
CA GLY A 130 32.99 21.27 -26.09
C GLY A 130 31.57 20.70 -26.24
N LEU A 131 31.15 20.46 -27.50
CA LEU A 131 30.13 19.53 -28.01
C LEU A 131 28.66 19.58 -27.49
N PRO A 132 27.65 19.37 -28.35
CA PRO A 132 26.24 19.45 -27.97
C PRO A 132 25.81 18.15 -27.29
N ASP A 133 25.92 18.10 -25.96
CA ASP A 133 25.28 17.06 -25.16
C ASP A 133 23.89 17.52 -24.69
N ALA A 134 22.97 16.57 -24.66
CA ALA A 134 21.53 16.79 -24.57
C ALA A 134 21.15 17.79 -23.47
N THR A 135 20.39 18.81 -23.86
CA THR A 135 19.79 19.80 -22.96
C THR A 135 18.84 19.07 -22.02
N THR A 136 19.35 18.63 -20.88
CA THR A 136 18.56 18.12 -19.77
C THR A 136 17.92 19.34 -19.12
N SER A 137 16.81 19.81 -19.70
CA SER A 137 15.98 20.84 -19.09
C SER A 137 15.54 20.30 -17.74
N ASN A 138 16.08 20.88 -16.66
CA ASN A 138 15.64 20.61 -15.29
C ASN A 138 14.20 21.12 -15.13
N THR A 139 13.23 20.34 -15.61
CA THR A 139 11.81 20.60 -15.41
C THR A 139 11.57 20.47 -13.92
N SER A 140 11.20 21.57 -13.26
CA SER A 140 10.85 21.57 -11.85
C SER A 140 9.69 20.59 -11.60
N SER A 141 9.94 19.51 -10.85
CA SER A 141 8.88 18.57 -10.49
C SER A 141 7.92 19.16 -9.44
N ILE A 142 6.63 18.83 -9.56
CA ILE A 142 5.59 19.24 -8.62
C ILE A 142 5.54 18.24 -7.46
N SER A 143 5.78 18.73 -6.26
CA SER A 143 5.64 17.93 -5.04
C SER A 143 4.19 17.48 -4.82
N SER A 144 4.00 16.30 -4.22
CA SER A 144 2.68 15.77 -3.84
C SER A 144 1.91 16.65 -2.84
N THR A 145 2.60 17.63 -2.25
CA THR A 145 2.08 18.59 -1.28
C THR A 145 1.77 19.95 -1.91
N ALA A 146 2.18 20.18 -3.16
CA ALA A 146 2.10 21.48 -3.81
C ALA A 146 0.69 21.77 -4.34
N PRO A 147 0.27 23.05 -4.37
CA PRO A 147 -0.88 23.47 -5.16
C PRO A 147 -0.67 23.07 -6.63
N GLY A 148 -1.66 22.40 -7.23
CA GLY A 148 -1.57 21.92 -8.63
C GLY A 148 -1.25 20.43 -8.79
N PHE A 149 -0.76 19.74 -7.75
CA PHE A 149 -0.48 18.30 -7.80
C PHE A 149 -1.68 17.49 -8.33
N ALA A 150 -2.87 17.72 -7.78
CA ALA A 150 -4.07 16.97 -8.17
C ALA A 150 -4.46 17.20 -9.63
N ALA A 151 -4.30 18.42 -10.14
CA ALA A 151 -4.60 18.74 -11.53
C ALA A 151 -3.59 18.07 -12.47
N GLN A 152 -2.31 18.08 -12.10
CA GLN A 152 -1.26 17.42 -12.89
C GLN A 152 -1.41 15.89 -12.85
N ALA A 153 -1.67 15.28 -11.69
CA ALA A 153 -1.93 13.85 -11.57
C ALA A 153 -3.12 13.41 -12.43
N ARG A 154 -4.21 14.18 -12.43
CA ARG A 154 -5.36 13.93 -13.32
C ARG A 154 -4.96 14.03 -14.80
N LYS A 155 -4.23 15.08 -15.19
CA LYS A 155 -3.73 15.26 -16.56
C LYS A 155 -2.85 14.09 -16.99
N ASN A 156 -2.13 13.49 -16.06
CA ASN A 156 -1.29 12.32 -16.26
C ASN A 156 -2.09 10.99 -16.25
N GLY A 157 -3.42 11.03 -16.17
CA GLY A 157 -4.27 9.83 -16.24
C GLY A 157 -4.53 9.14 -14.89
N ILE A 158 -4.32 9.82 -13.76
CA ILE A 158 -4.67 9.29 -12.43
C ILE A 158 -6.06 9.78 -12.01
N PHE A 159 -7.03 8.87 -11.93
CA PHE A 159 -8.43 9.13 -11.63
C PHE A 159 -8.80 8.68 -10.22
N LEU A 160 -9.30 9.62 -9.42
CA LEU A 160 -9.79 9.36 -8.06
C LEU A 160 -11.29 9.05 -8.07
N TYR A 161 -11.85 8.67 -6.92
CA TYR A 161 -13.21 8.12 -6.77
C TYR A 161 -14.37 8.81 -7.52
N PRO A 162 -14.51 10.14 -7.62
CA PRO A 162 -15.65 10.65 -8.40
C PRO A 162 -15.51 10.39 -9.90
N ASP A 163 -14.29 10.18 -10.41
CA ASP A 163 -13.99 10.01 -11.83
C ASP A 163 -13.58 8.57 -12.18
N SER A 164 -13.46 7.71 -11.17
CA SER A 164 -13.10 6.31 -11.31
C SER A 164 -14.35 5.43 -11.42
N ARG A 165 -14.18 4.22 -11.94
CA ARG A 165 -15.24 3.21 -12.00
C ARG A 165 -15.00 2.14 -10.93
N PRO A 166 -16.04 1.43 -10.47
CA PRO A 166 -15.82 0.29 -9.59
C PRO A 166 -15.00 -0.78 -10.33
N PRO A 167 -13.98 -1.38 -9.68
CA PRO A 167 -13.27 -2.51 -10.25
C PRO A 167 -14.22 -3.71 -10.38
N ALA A 168 -13.98 -4.57 -11.36
CA ALA A 168 -14.84 -5.72 -11.65
C ALA A 168 -14.89 -6.72 -10.48
N ASN A 169 -13.83 -6.80 -9.68
CA ASN A 169 -13.72 -7.66 -8.51
C ASN A 169 -14.00 -6.94 -7.17
N LEU A 170 -14.73 -5.81 -7.18
CA LEU A 170 -14.99 -5.02 -5.97
C LEU A 170 -15.67 -5.83 -4.84
N ASP A 171 -16.66 -6.64 -5.18
CA ASP A 171 -17.40 -7.42 -4.18
C ASP A 171 -16.54 -8.53 -3.57
N GLU A 172 -15.65 -9.14 -4.36
CA GLU A 172 -14.67 -10.12 -3.86
C GLU A 172 -13.72 -9.45 -2.85
N LEU A 173 -13.18 -8.27 -3.19
CA LEU A 173 -12.31 -7.51 -2.29
C LEU A 173 -13.03 -7.14 -0.97
N ARG A 174 -14.30 -6.73 -1.06
CA ARG A 174 -15.11 -6.42 0.14
C ARG A 174 -15.34 -7.64 1.01
N GLN A 175 -15.67 -8.79 0.41
CA GLN A 175 -15.87 -10.04 1.13
C GLN A 175 -14.57 -10.50 1.79
N GLN A 176 -13.47 -10.50 1.04
CA GLN A 176 -12.16 -10.87 1.53
C GLN A 176 -11.70 -9.98 2.69
N TYR A 177 -11.90 -8.67 2.59
CA TYR A 177 -11.49 -7.73 3.64
C TYR A 177 -12.42 -7.78 4.86
N ALA A 178 -13.67 -8.17 4.69
CA ALA A 178 -14.59 -8.39 5.80
C ALA A 178 -14.38 -9.73 6.53
N ALA A 179 -13.74 -10.71 5.87
CA ALA A 179 -13.63 -12.10 6.31
C ALA A 179 -13.07 -12.24 7.74
N SER A 180 -13.58 -13.23 8.47
CA SER A 180 -13.10 -13.57 9.81
C SER A 180 -11.64 -14.00 9.80
N ARG A 181 -10.91 -13.65 10.85
CA ARG A 181 -9.49 -14.02 11.03
C ARG A 181 -9.33 -14.99 12.17
N ILE A 182 -8.32 -15.86 12.07
CA ILE A 182 -7.88 -16.73 13.18
C ILE A 182 -7.31 -15.89 14.32
N SER A 183 -6.63 -14.78 14.00
CA SER A 183 -6.10 -13.85 15.00
C SER A 183 -7.22 -13.27 15.84
N ALA A 184 -7.03 -13.22 17.17
CA ALA A 184 -8.00 -12.65 18.09
C ALA A 184 -8.37 -11.20 17.71
N SER A 185 -9.66 -10.88 17.91
CA SER A 185 -10.14 -9.51 17.80
C SER A 185 -9.48 -8.63 18.87
N PRO A 186 -9.26 -7.33 18.60
CA PRO A 186 -8.67 -6.45 19.59
C PRO A 186 -9.57 -6.33 20.83
N THR A 187 -8.96 -6.22 22.01
CA THR A 187 -9.68 -6.01 23.27
C THR A 187 -10.29 -4.61 23.34
N LYS A 188 -11.29 -4.42 24.22
CA LYS A 188 -11.84 -3.09 24.53
C LYS A 188 -10.75 -2.12 25.00
N SER A 189 -9.82 -2.59 25.84
CA SER A 189 -8.68 -1.78 26.31
C SER A 189 -7.74 -1.34 25.18
N THR A 190 -7.59 -2.15 24.12
CA THR A 190 -6.81 -1.77 22.93
C THR A 190 -7.50 -0.63 22.18
N PHE A 191 -8.82 -0.70 22.03
CA PHE A 191 -9.62 0.38 21.44
C PHE A 191 -9.54 1.66 22.28
N GLU A 192 -9.78 1.58 23.59
CA GLU A 192 -9.69 2.75 24.49
C GLU A 192 -8.30 3.41 24.43
N LYS A 193 -7.23 2.61 24.40
CA LYS A 193 -5.85 3.10 24.21
C LYS A 193 -5.65 3.78 22.85
N TYR A 194 -6.23 3.22 21.79
CA TYR A 194 -6.15 3.81 20.46
C TYR A 194 -6.89 5.14 20.39
N SER A 195 -8.16 5.17 20.79
CA SER A 195 -8.99 6.37 20.78
C SER A 195 -8.38 7.48 21.63
N TYR A 196 -7.92 7.16 22.85
CA TYR A 196 -7.24 8.14 23.70
C TYR A 196 -6.00 8.73 23.03
N LYS A 197 -5.19 7.92 22.35
CA LYS A 197 -4.01 8.43 21.63
C LYS A 197 -4.42 9.36 20.49
N VAL A 198 -5.37 8.95 19.65
CA VAL A 198 -5.84 9.73 18.50
C VAL A 198 -6.43 11.07 18.95
N GLU A 199 -7.25 11.08 20.00
CA GLU A 199 -7.86 12.32 20.54
C GLU A 199 -6.82 13.32 21.08
N LYS A 200 -5.68 12.84 21.57
CA LYS A 200 -4.63 13.68 22.17
C LYS A 200 -3.57 14.16 21.19
N VAL A 201 -3.45 13.56 20.01
CA VAL A 201 -2.45 13.95 19.02
C VAL A 201 -3.05 14.87 17.98
N HIS A 202 -2.31 15.92 17.62
CA HIS A 202 -2.77 16.92 16.63
C HIS A 202 -1.81 17.03 15.43
N ASN A 203 -0.83 16.13 15.34
CA ASN A 203 0.15 16.10 14.26
C ASN A 203 0.24 14.71 13.62
N GLU A 204 0.78 14.68 12.41
CA GLU A 204 0.90 13.49 11.56
C GLU A 204 1.73 12.39 12.22
N ALA A 205 2.87 12.74 12.81
CA ALA A 205 3.74 11.78 13.50
C ALA A 205 3.03 11.04 14.65
N GLY A 206 2.21 11.76 15.43
CA GLY A 206 1.40 11.18 16.50
C GLY A 206 0.32 10.24 15.98
N ILE A 207 -0.35 10.61 14.87
CA ILE A 207 -1.34 9.74 14.21
C ILE A 207 -0.68 8.48 13.65
N THR A 208 0.46 8.61 12.98
CA THR A 208 1.25 7.47 12.47
C THR A 208 1.63 6.52 13.61
N ALA A 209 2.15 7.05 14.72
CA ALA A 209 2.53 6.24 15.88
C ALA A 209 1.32 5.56 16.56
N ALA A 210 0.15 6.22 16.61
CA ALA A 210 -1.08 5.60 17.12
C ALA A 210 -1.58 4.48 16.19
N SER A 211 -1.48 4.71 14.88
CA SER A 211 -1.97 3.82 13.82
C SER A 211 -1.18 2.51 13.69
N GLN A 212 0.01 2.41 14.29
CA GLN A 212 0.74 1.14 14.41
C GLN A 212 -0.12 0.02 15.02
N LEU A 213 -1.04 0.35 15.95
CA LEU A 213 -1.95 -0.63 16.57
C LEU A 213 -2.92 -1.30 15.57
N LEU A 214 -3.11 -0.70 14.39
CA LEU A 214 -3.96 -1.24 13.33
C LEU A 214 -3.22 -2.31 12.51
N LEU A 215 -1.92 -2.13 12.31
CA LEU A 215 -1.11 -2.94 11.41
C LEU A 215 -0.83 -4.33 11.99
N LYS A 216 -0.64 -5.30 11.11
CA LYS A 216 0.04 -6.56 11.43
C LYS A 216 1.55 -6.28 11.56
N GLU A 217 2.24 -7.02 12.41
CA GLU A 217 3.71 -6.90 12.59
C GLU A 217 4.43 -8.21 12.24
N ASP A 218 3.75 -9.35 12.38
CA ASP A 218 4.34 -10.66 12.10
C ASP A 218 4.22 -11.04 10.62
N TYR A 219 5.33 -10.95 9.88
CA TYR A 219 5.42 -11.33 8.48
C TYR A 219 6.40 -12.48 8.25
N SER A 220 6.25 -13.18 7.12
CA SER A 220 7.23 -14.16 6.67
C SER A 220 8.58 -13.49 6.42
N LYS A 221 9.67 -14.22 6.67
CA LYS A 221 11.03 -13.75 6.39
C LYS A 221 11.15 -13.24 4.95
N GLY A 222 11.69 -12.03 4.79
CA GLY A 222 11.89 -11.37 3.48
C GLY A 222 10.67 -10.59 2.98
N TYR A 223 9.57 -10.52 3.73
CA TYR A 223 8.48 -9.56 3.52
C TYR A 223 8.58 -8.48 4.59
N ILE A 224 8.88 -7.25 4.17
CA ILE A 224 9.24 -6.14 5.06
C ILE A 224 8.31 -4.95 4.87
N ASP A 225 8.27 -4.05 5.86
CA ASP A 225 7.69 -2.71 5.73
C ASP A 225 8.76 -1.63 5.73
N GLU A 226 8.52 -0.57 4.98
CA GLU A 226 9.33 0.65 4.95
C GLU A 226 8.41 1.86 5.09
N ARG A 227 8.99 2.97 5.58
CA ARG A 227 8.20 4.14 5.95
C ARG A 227 8.83 5.42 5.43
N ASN A 228 7.98 6.30 4.92
CA ASN A 228 8.30 7.68 4.58
C ASN A 228 9.56 7.81 3.70
N ARG A 229 9.71 6.91 2.73
CA ARG A 229 10.88 6.84 1.84
C ARG A 229 10.44 7.01 0.38
N PRO A 230 11.03 7.95 -0.36
CA PRO A 230 10.64 8.21 -1.74
C PRO A 230 11.04 7.04 -2.65
N PHE A 231 10.24 6.75 -3.67
CA PHE A 231 10.52 5.69 -4.65
C PHE A 231 11.58 6.15 -5.65
N THR A 232 12.83 6.28 -5.21
CA THR A 232 13.96 6.74 -6.03
C THR A 232 14.37 5.79 -7.14
N GLY A 233 13.85 4.55 -7.14
CA GLY A 233 14.05 3.55 -8.18
C GLY A 233 13.03 3.62 -9.33
N TYR A 234 11.96 4.41 -9.21
CA TYR A 234 10.99 4.55 -10.31
C TYR A 234 11.57 5.38 -11.45
N PRO A 235 11.42 4.92 -12.71
CA PRO A 235 11.77 5.74 -13.87
C PRO A 235 10.97 7.04 -13.89
N PRO A 236 11.59 8.18 -14.22
CA PRO A 236 10.84 9.41 -14.49
C PRO A 236 10.07 9.28 -15.81
N ASP A 237 9.10 10.16 -16.00
CA ASP A 237 8.43 10.44 -17.29
C ASP A 237 7.70 9.25 -17.94
N LEU A 238 7.04 8.41 -17.13
CA LEU A 238 6.23 7.25 -17.53
C LEU A 238 4.79 7.58 -17.95
N GLY A 239 4.52 8.84 -18.28
CA GLY A 239 3.18 9.36 -18.51
C GLY A 239 2.49 9.73 -17.19
N PHE A 240 2.26 8.75 -16.32
CA PHE A 240 1.49 8.96 -15.09
C PHE A 240 2.23 9.82 -14.04
N ASN A 241 3.56 9.81 -14.03
CA ASN A 241 4.41 10.59 -13.13
C ASN A 241 5.09 11.80 -13.80
N ASN A 242 4.70 12.15 -15.03
CA ASN A 242 5.29 13.29 -15.75
C ASN A 242 5.19 14.58 -14.92
N SER A 243 6.32 15.28 -14.74
CA SER A 243 6.40 16.51 -13.95
C SER A 243 5.98 16.39 -12.48
N LEU A 244 5.84 15.18 -11.93
CA LEU A 244 5.58 14.93 -10.52
C LEU A 244 6.86 14.47 -9.83
N SER A 245 7.05 14.85 -8.56
CA SER A 245 8.12 14.27 -7.77
C SER A 245 7.86 12.77 -7.54
N ALA A 246 8.91 12.00 -7.22
CA ALA A 246 8.74 10.61 -6.85
C ALA A 246 7.74 10.46 -5.68
N PRO A 247 6.84 9.46 -5.71
CA PRO A 247 5.96 9.17 -4.59
C PRO A 247 6.77 8.85 -3.33
N GLN A 248 6.20 9.13 -2.17
CA GLN A 248 6.82 8.90 -0.86
C GLN A 248 5.71 8.54 0.12
N PRO A 249 5.18 7.32 0.07
CA PRO A 249 4.14 6.91 1.01
C PRO A 249 4.68 6.86 2.43
N ASP A 250 3.81 7.10 3.40
CA ASP A 250 4.16 6.96 4.82
C ASP A 250 4.39 5.50 5.21
N TYR A 251 3.83 4.56 4.44
CA TYR A 251 3.93 3.12 4.64
C TYR A 251 3.93 2.36 3.33
N ILE A 252 4.74 1.32 3.25
CA ILE A 252 4.69 0.36 2.16
C ILE A 252 5.15 -1.01 2.63
N GLN A 253 4.61 -2.07 2.03
CA GLN A 253 5.03 -3.43 2.32
C GLN A 253 5.23 -4.25 1.06
N GLY A 254 6.27 -5.07 1.07
CA GLY A 254 6.54 -5.97 -0.03
C GLY A 254 7.70 -6.90 0.25
N LEU A 255 8.06 -7.67 -0.77
CA LEU A 255 9.18 -8.59 -0.73
C LEU A 255 10.50 -7.85 -0.93
N GLU A 256 11.56 -8.32 -0.29
CA GLU A 256 12.92 -7.90 -0.64
C GLU A 256 13.30 -8.41 -2.03
N ARG A 257 14.17 -7.67 -2.73
CA ARG A 257 14.74 -8.08 -4.03
C ARG A 257 15.31 -9.50 -4.01
N SER A 258 15.96 -9.90 -2.91
CA SER A 258 16.57 -11.21 -2.73
C SER A 258 15.57 -12.37 -2.89
N ALA A 259 14.28 -12.14 -2.60
CA ALA A 259 13.24 -13.16 -2.74
C ALA A 259 13.01 -13.58 -4.20
N PHE A 260 13.32 -12.70 -5.17
CA PHE A 260 13.09 -12.96 -6.59
C PHE A 260 14.19 -13.83 -7.22
N MET A 261 15.32 -14.06 -6.55
CA MET A 261 16.41 -14.86 -7.11
C MET A 261 15.94 -16.29 -7.50
N PRO A 262 16.36 -16.81 -8.67
CA PRO A 262 17.39 -16.27 -9.58
C PRO A 262 16.88 -15.32 -10.68
N PHE A 263 15.63 -14.86 -10.62
CA PHE A 263 15.09 -13.92 -11.61
C PHE A 263 15.66 -12.50 -11.38
N PRO A 264 16.36 -11.89 -12.36
CA PRO A 264 16.96 -10.55 -12.23
C PRO A 264 15.90 -9.46 -12.39
N VAL A 265 15.05 -9.32 -11.37
CA VAL A 265 13.86 -8.47 -11.37
C VAL A 265 14.16 -7.00 -11.71
N ASP A 266 15.31 -6.49 -11.31
CA ASP A 266 15.77 -5.12 -11.53
C ASP A 266 16.26 -4.84 -12.95
N GLU A 267 16.70 -5.89 -13.66
CA GLU A 267 17.11 -5.78 -15.06
C GLU A 267 15.94 -5.98 -16.03
N GLN A 268 14.96 -6.81 -15.63
CA GLN A 268 13.86 -7.22 -16.51
C GLN A 268 12.63 -6.33 -16.38
N LEU A 269 12.38 -5.73 -15.21
CA LEU A 269 11.11 -5.04 -14.91
C LEU A 269 11.32 -3.59 -14.48
N ASN A 270 10.90 -2.67 -15.33
CA ASN A 270 10.88 -1.25 -15.02
C ASN A 270 9.93 -0.94 -13.85
N GLY A 271 10.41 -0.14 -12.88
CA GLY A 271 9.62 0.25 -11.70
C GLY A 271 9.42 -0.83 -10.65
N ALA A 272 9.99 -2.04 -10.83
CA ALA A 272 9.86 -3.12 -9.85
C ALA A 272 10.60 -2.82 -8.53
N ILE A 273 11.75 -2.13 -8.60
CA ILE A 273 12.57 -1.74 -7.46
C ILE A 273 12.18 -0.35 -6.97
N LEU A 274 11.77 -0.23 -5.70
CA LEU A 274 11.38 1.08 -5.15
C LEU A 274 12.55 2.01 -4.88
N TYR A 275 13.68 1.48 -4.40
CA TYR A 275 14.76 2.30 -3.85
C TYR A 275 16.08 2.04 -4.58
N LYS A 276 16.59 3.08 -5.24
CA LYS A 276 17.88 3.02 -5.92
C LYS A 276 19.01 2.87 -4.90
N ASN A 277 20.01 2.05 -5.22
CA ASN A 277 21.22 1.79 -4.41
C ASN A 277 20.97 1.14 -3.04
N ASP A 278 19.77 0.63 -2.77
CA ASP A 278 19.55 -0.21 -1.60
C ASP A 278 20.06 -1.64 -1.88
N HIS A 279 20.61 -2.30 -0.87
CA HIS A 279 21.01 -3.70 -0.99
C HIS A 279 19.78 -4.62 -1.10
N ASN A 280 18.75 -4.36 -0.29
CA ASN A 280 17.54 -5.18 -0.16
C ASN A 280 16.27 -4.31 -0.31
N PRO A 281 16.08 -3.64 -1.46
CA PRO A 281 14.91 -2.79 -1.65
C PRO A 281 13.63 -3.63 -1.64
N ILE A 282 12.55 -3.01 -1.15
CA ILE A 282 11.19 -3.49 -1.42
C ILE A 282 10.99 -3.56 -2.93
N THR A 283 10.42 -4.68 -3.38
CA THR A 283 10.25 -5.04 -4.78
C THR A 283 8.81 -5.52 -5.02
N LEU A 284 8.18 -4.99 -6.08
CA LEU A 284 6.80 -5.30 -6.48
C LEU A 284 5.78 -5.38 -5.32
N PRO A 285 5.65 -4.32 -4.51
CA PRO A 285 4.68 -4.29 -3.42
C PRO A 285 3.24 -4.11 -3.94
N HIS A 286 2.27 -4.62 -3.18
CA HIS A 286 0.84 -4.52 -3.49
C HIS A 286 0.05 -3.74 -2.44
N LEU A 287 0.73 -3.15 -1.44
CA LEU A 287 0.13 -2.33 -0.39
C LEU A 287 0.97 -1.10 -0.08
N ALA A 288 0.32 0.07 -0.07
CA ALA A 288 0.89 1.30 0.48
C ALA A 288 -0.13 2.03 1.37
N GLY A 289 0.35 2.95 2.21
CA GLY A 289 -0.46 3.68 3.18
C GLY A 289 -0.02 5.12 3.36
N GLU A 290 -1.01 5.99 3.54
CA GLU A 290 -0.85 7.41 3.81
C GLU A 290 -1.54 7.77 5.14
N TRP A 291 -0.78 8.33 6.06
CA TRP A 291 -1.31 8.91 7.30
C TRP A 291 -1.27 10.41 7.23
N LYS A 292 -2.33 11.06 7.70
CA LYS A 292 -2.31 12.52 7.83
C LYS A 292 -2.84 12.97 9.18
N GLY A 293 -2.50 14.19 9.56
CA GLY A 293 -3.16 14.82 10.70
C GLY A 293 -4.66 15.03 10.45
N PRO A 294 -5.44 15.27 11.51
CA PRO A 294 -6.87 15.58 11.39
C PRO A 294 -7.15 16.69 10.35
N GLY A 295 -8.22 16.53 9.57
CA GLY A 295 -8.65 17.51 8.55
C GLY A 295 -7.86 17.48 7.23
N LYS A 296 -6.91 16.55 7.06
CA LYS A 296 -6.09 16.42 5.84
C LYS A 296 -6.41 15.17 5.01
N ALA A 297 -7.54 14.52 5.25
CA ALA A 297 -7.93 13.27 4.59
C ALA A 297 -7.99 13.37 3.05
N ILE A 298 -8.38 14.53 2.49
CA ILE A 298 -8.40 14.76 1.04
C ILE A 298 -6.99 14.68 0.45
N ARG A 299 -5.99 15.20 1.18
CA ARG A 299 -4.58 15.14 0.74
C ARG A 299 -4.06 13.70 0.77
N ALA A 300 -4.33 12.96 1.84
CA ALA A 300 -4.00 11.52 1.92
C ALA A 300 -4.58 10.75 0.73
N THR A 301 -5.84 11.01 0.39
CA THR A 301 -6.56 10.33 -0.71
C THR A 301 -5.91 10.60 -2.07
N ARG A 302 -5.37 11.82 -2.28
CA ARG A 302 -4.68 12.18 -3.53
C ARG A 302 -3.29 11.54 -3.64
N GLN A 303 -2.52 11.56 -2.55
CA GLN A 303 -1.19 10.95 -2.49
C GLN A 303 -1.28 9.43 -2.68
N SER A 304 -2.19 8.80 -1.95
CA SER A 304 -2.55 7.38 -2.10
C SER A 304 -2.94 7.00 -3.53
N GLY A 305 -3.60 7.89 -4.27
CA GLY A 305 -3.97 7.66 -5.67
C GLY A 305 -2.74 7.56 -6.57
N TYR A 306 -1.75 8.41 -6.32
CA TYR A 306 -0.48 8.40 -7.04
C TYR A 306 0.40 7.21 -6.64
N ASP A 307 0.47 6.89 -5.35
CA ASP A 307 1.20 5.70 -4.88
C ASP A 307 0.62 4.43 -5.52
N GLY A 308 -0.71 4.28 -5.52
CA GLY A 308 -1.38 3.14 -6.13
C GLY A 308 -1.17 3.06 -7.64
N ALA A 309 -1.15 4.19 -8.35
CA ALA A 309 -0.81 4.23 -9.78
C ALA A 309 0.60 3.68 -10.06
N CYS A 310 1.59 4.06 -9.23
CA CYS A 310 2.94 3.50 -9.32
C CYS A 310 2.92 1.97 -9.16
N LEU A 311 2.26 1.48 -8.10
CA LEU A 311 2.24 0.04 -7.81
C LEU A 311 1.55 -0.77 -8.92
N VAL A 312 0.45 -0.24 -9.47
CA VAL A 312 -0.23 -0.84 -10.63
C VAL A 312 0.68 -0.85 -11.86
N TYR A 313 1.40 0.23 -12.13
CA TYR A 313 2.36 0.27 -13.24
C TYR A 313 3.39 -0.84 -13.13
N ALA A 314 4.06 -0.97 -11.98
CA ALA A 314 5.10 -1.97 -11.78
C ALA A 314 4.55 -3.41 -11.86
N ARG A 315 3.37 -3.67 -11.30
CA ARG A 315 2.67 -4.96 -11.46
C ARG A 315 2.40 -5.23 -12.94
N ASN A 316 1.91 -4.25 -13.70
CA ASN A 316 1.62 -4.43 -15.12
C ASN A 316 2.89 -4.72 -15.94
N GLN A 317 4.05 -4.16 -15.57
CA GLN A 317 5.32 -4.53 -16.20
C GLN A 317 5.65 -6.01 -15.95
N ALA A 318 5.45 -6.50 -14.72
CA ALA A 318 5.64 -7.91 -14.39
C ALA A 318 4.69 -8.83 -15.16
N LEU A 319 3.41 -8.46 -15.27
CA LEU A 319 2.40 -9.26 -15.99
C LEU A 319 2.62 -9.24 -17.50
N LEU A 320 3.10 -8.11 -18.05
CA LEU A 320 3.51 -8.01 -19.45
C LEU A 320 4.66 -8.95 -19.75
N TYR A 321 5.67 -9.00 -18.86
CA TYR A 321 6.79 -9.94 -18.98
C TYR A 321 6.33 -11.40 -18.95
N LEU A 322 5.33 -11.73 -18.12
CA LEU A 322 4.73 -13.07 -18.06
C LEU A 322 3.82 -13.40 -19.27
N GLY A 323 3.40 -12.39 -20.04
CA GLY A 323 2.41 -12.56 -21.12
C GLY A 323 0.98 -12.84 -20.60
N THR A 324 0.71 -12.55 -19.33
CA THR A 324 -0.57 -12.84 -18.66
C THR A 324 -1.12 -11.58 -17.98
N PRO A 325 -1.76 -10.66 -18.73
CA PRO A 325 -2.33 -9.46 -18.12
C PRO A 325 -3.45 -9.81 -17.13
N ASP A 326 -3.65 -8.96 -16.13
CA ASP A 326 -4.82 -9.06 -15.25
C ASP A 326 -6.10 -8.94 -16.09
N PRO A 327 -7.22 -9.58 -15.69
CA PRO A 327 -8.50 -9.37 -16.35
C PRO A 327 -8.88 -7.88 -16.35
N PRO A 328 -9.51 -7.37 -17.43
CA PRO A 328 -9.85 -5.96 -17.53
C PRO A 328 -10.64 -5.44 -16.32
N GLY A 329 -10.13 -4.39 -15.68
CA GLY A 329 -10.79 -3.76 -14.53
C GLY A 329 -10.65 -4.51 -13.20
N HIS A 330 -9.84 -5.57 -13.11
CA HIS A 330 -9.52 -6.20 -11.83
C HIS A 330 -8.47 -5.38 -11.06
N ALA A 331 -8.69 -5.23 -9.77
CA ALA A 331 -7.76 -4.57 -8.86
C ALA A 331 -7.07 -5.59 -7.95
N GLN A 332 -5.74 -5.55 -7.92
CA GLN A 332 -4.88 -6.38 -7.07
C GLN A 332 -3.95 -5.55 -6.17
N VAL A 333 -3.88 -4.25 -6.42
CA VAL A 333 -3.17 -3.29 -5.59
C VAL A 333 -4.17 -2.62 -4.66
N THR A 334 -3.80 -2.53 -3.39
CA THR A 334 -4.58 -1.80 -2.38
C THR A 334 -3.74 -0.67 -1.81
N THR A 335 -4.38 0.44 -1.50
CA THR A 335 -3.80 1.41 -0.57
C THR A 335 -4.76 1.72 0.55
N PHE A 336 -4.27 2.37 1.59
CA PHE A 336 -5.13 2.90 2.63
C PHE A 336 -4.77 4.34 2.99
N THR A 337 -5.75 5.06 3.52
CA THR A 337 -5.53 6.35 4.15
C THR A 337 -6.11 6.34 5.56
N SER A 338 -5.46 7.05 6.48
CA SER A 338 -6.04 7.29 7.81
C SER A 338 -5.58 8.61 8.40
N ASP A 339 -6.50 9.28 9.08
CA ASP A 339 -6.21 10.44 9.95
C ASP A 339 -6.35 10.12 11.44
N GLY A 340 -6.33 8.82 11.77
CA GLY A 340 -6.59 8.27 13.10
C GLY A 340 -8.07 8.16 13.46
N THR A 341 -8.93 9.00 12.86
CA THR A 341 -10.38 8.94 13.09
C THR A 341 -11.03 8.02 12.07
N ASP A 342 -10.69 8.17 10.80
CA ASP A 342 -11.16 7.33 9.71
C ASP A 342 -10.05 6.43 9.17
N LEU A 343 -10.43 5.26 8.69
CA LEU A 343 -9.63 4.40 7.84
C LEU A 343 -10.37 4.16 6.53
N ARG A 344 -9.72 4.40 5.41
CA ARG A 344 -10.25 4.14 4.07
C ARG A 344 -9.33 3.21 3.31
N LEU A 345 -9.91 2.17 2.71
CA LEU A 345 -9.19 1.25 1.82
C LEU A 345 -9.59 1.54 0.38
N PHE A 346 -8.61 1.59 -0.53
CA PHE A 346 -8.82 1.82 -1.95
C PHE A 346 -8.25 0.69 -2.79
N ALA A 347 -9.00 0.31 -3.82
CA ALA A 347 -8.59 -0.59 -4.89
C ALA A 347 -7.95 0.22 -6.01
N HIS A 348 -6.88 -0.31 -6.59
CA HIS A 348 -6.20 0.30 -7.73
C HIS A 348 -6.09 -0.67 -8.90
N TYR A 349 -6.38 -0.16 -10.09
CA TYR A 349 -6.27 -0.89 -11.34
C TYR A 349 -5.97 0.06 -12.51
N ALA A 350 -5.51 -0.49 -13.63
CA ALA A 350 -5.32 0.28 -14.86
C ALA A 350 -6.38 -0.10 -15.89
N ARG A 351 -6.68 0.84 -16.78
CA ARG A 351 -7.53 0.62 -17.95
C ARG A 351 -7.01 1.44 -19.13
N THR A 352 -7.14 0.90 -20.33
CA THR A 352 -6.96 1.68 -21.55
C THR A 352 -8.15 2.63 -21.75
N SER A 353 -7.87 3.92 -21.92
CA SER A 353 -8.82 4.96 -22.30
C SER A 353 -9.50 4.58 -23.61
N SER A 354 -10.83 4.69 -23.64
CA SER A 354 -11.62 4.46 -24.86
C SER A 354 -11.52 5.62 -25.85
N VAL A 355 -10.95 6.76 -25.45
CA VAL A 355 -10.90 7.98 -26.26
C VAL A 355 -9.61 8.06 -27.06
N ASP A 356 -8.48 7.83 -26.42
CA ASP A 356 -7.15 8.06 -26.99
C ASP A 356 -6.18 6.88 -26.81
N GLY A 357 -6.63 5.77 -26.21
CA GLY A 357 -5.81 4.57 -26.00
C GLY A 357 -4.74 4.72 -24.92
N THR A 358 -4.70 5.84 -24.19
CA THR A 358 -3.76 6.03 -23.09
C THR A 358 -4.08 5.14 -21.89
N THR A 359 -3.08 4.84 -21.06
CA THR A 359 -3.31 4.07 -19.83
C THR A 359 -3.80 5.00 -18.72
N GLU A 360 -4.97 4.71 -18.19
CA GLU A 360 -5.57 5.39 -17.05
C GLU A 360 -5.41 4.56 -15.78
N TYR A 361 -5.06 5.20 -14.67
CA TYR A 361 -4.92 4.59 -13.35
C TYR A 361 -6.08 5.01 -12.46
N HIS A 362 -6.78 4.04 -11.91
CA HIS A 362 -8.06 4.22 -11.25
C HIS A 362 -7.94 3.90 -9.77
N GLN A 363 -8.36 4.82 -8.89
CA GLN A 363 -8.50 4.61 -7.45
C GLN A 363 -9.99 4.58 -7.08
N TYR A 364 -10.46 3.45 -6.52
CA TYR A 364 -11.84 3.28 -6.09
C TYR A 364 -11.96 2.83 -4.62
N PRO A 365 -12.84 3.40 -3.79
CA PRO A 365 -12.97 3.04 -2.39
C PRO A 365 -13.60 1.66 -2.21
N ILE A 366 -12.93 0.80 -1.46
CA ILE A 366 -13.42 -0.52 -1.06
C ILE A 366 -14.31 -0.37 0.18
N SER A 367 -13.80 0.33 1.19
CA SER A 367 -14.48 0.55 2.47
C SER A 367 -13.98 1.81 3.19
N SER A 368 -14.81 2.34 4.09
CA SER A 368 -14.47 3.41 5.03
C SER A 368 -14.97 3.02 6.43
N THR A 369 -14.17 3.22 7.47
CA THR A 369 -14.52 2.88 8.85
C THR A 369 -14.07 3.97 9.82
N MET A 370 -15.00 4.42 10.67
CA MET A 370 -14.73 5.36 11.77
C MET A 370 -14.11 4.60 12.96
N LEU A 371 -12.79 4.70 13.11
CA LEU A 371 -11.99 3.92 14.05
C LEU A 371 -12.21 4.29 15.52
N ILE A 372 -12.60 5.53 15.82
CA ILE A 372 -12.82 5.99 17.19
C ILE A 372 -14.30 5.99 17.61
N GLY A 373 -15.21 5.63 16.69
CA GLY A 373 -16.65 5.67 16.94
C GLY A 373 -17.10 4.61 17.95
N THR A 374 -16.78 3.34 17.69
CA THR A 374 -17.10 2.23 18.57
C THR A 374 -16.00 1.16 18.57
N HIS A 375 -15.95 0.32 19.61
CA HIS A 375 -15.05 -0.84 19.65
C HIS A 375 -15.31 -1.82 18.48
N GLN A 376 -16.56 -1.94 18.04
CA GLN A 376 -16.93 -2.76 16.90
C GLN A 376 -16.38 -2.20 15.59
N ASP A 377 -16.48 -0.88 15.38
CA ASP A 377 -15.94 -0.23 14.18
C ASP A 377 -14.41 -0.31 14.17
N PHE A 378 -13.74 -0.06 15.30
CA PHE A 378 -12.31 -0.27 15.44
C PHE A 378 -11.90 -1.69 15.08
N SER A 379 -12.61 -2.68 15.61
CA SER A 379 -12.37 -4.09 15.32
C SER A 379 -12.57 -4.42 13.84
N ARG A 380 -13.60 -3.85 13.20
CA ARG A 380 -13.89 -4.02 11.78
C ARG A 380 -12.81 -3.39 10.90
N GLY A 381 -12.43 -2.13 11.17
CA GLY A 381 -11.40 -1.42 10.40
C GLY A 381 -10.04 -2.09 10.51
N ARG A 382 -9.63 -2.45 11.73
CA ARG A 382 -8.38 -3.21 11.96
C ARG A 382 -8.39 -4.57 11.27
N ARG A 383 -9.52 -5.27 11.28
CA ARG A 383 -9.66 -6.55 10.56
C ARG A 383 -9.50 -6.35 9.06
N ALA A 384 -10.20 -5.37 8.49
CA ALA A 384 -10.14 -5.07 7.06
C ALA A 384 -8.73 -4.72 6.60
N LEU A 385 -8.01 -3.85 7.33
CA LEU A 385 -6.63 -3.51 7.01
C LEU A 385 -5.70 -4.73 7.04
N ARG A 386 -5.80 -5.57 8.08
CA ARG A 386 -4.96 -6.76 8.19
C ARG A 386 -5.28 -7.82 7.14
N ASN A 387 -6.55 -7.96 6.75
CA ASN A 387 -6.94 -8.82 5.63
C ASN A 387 -6.35 -8.30 4.31
N ALA A 388 -6.35 -6.98 4.10
CA ALA A 388 -5.69 -6.36 2.95
C ALA A 388 -4.17 -6.58 2.96
N GLN A 389 -3.53 -6.55 4.14
CA GLN A 389 -2.10 -6.89 4.30
C GLN A 389 -1.80 -8.35 3.91
N ASP A 390 -2.62 -9.29 4.37
CA ASP A 390 -2.45 -10.70 4.01
C ASP A 390 -2.70 -10.93 2.52
N HIS A 391 -3.72 -10.30 1.94
CA HIS A 391 -4.00 -10.39 0.51
C HIS A 391 -2.85 -9.83 -0.33
N ALA A 392 -2.36 -8.64 0.00
CA ALA A 392 -1.23 -8.04 -0.70
C ALA A 392 0.05 -8.89 -0.60
N MET A 393 0.27 -9.52 0.56
CA MET A 393 1.38 -10.45 0.76
C MET A 393 1.22 -11.69 -0.14
N GLU A 394 0.02 -12.29 -0.20
CA GLU A 394 -0.28 -13.42 -1.08
C GLU A 394 -0.06 -13.07 -2.55
N GLN A 395 -0.58 -11.92 -3.01
CA GLN A 395 -0.37 -11.43 -4.38
C GLN A 395 1.11 -11.22 -4.71
N SER A 396 1.90 -10.64 -3.80
CA SER A 396 3.35 -10.49 -3.99
C SER A 396 4.06 -11.85 -4.10
N HIS A 397 3.69 -12.83 -3.26
CA HIS A 397 4.29 -14.18 -3.32
C HIS A 397 3.93 -14.91 -4.61
N GLN A 398 2.67 -14.87 -5.00
CA GLN A 398 2.19 -15.49 -6.23
C GLN A 398 2.91 -14.91 -7.46
N LEU A 399 2.98 -13.58 -7.57
CA LEU A 399 3.66 -12.92 -8.69
C LEU A 399 5.16 -13.25 -8.73
N ARG A 400 5.83 -13.25 -7.56
CA ARG A 400 7.23 -13.66 -7.45
C ARG A 400 7.43 -15.08 -7.97
N ASP A 401 6.61 -16.01 -7.55
CA ASP A 401 6.77 -17.42 -7.92
C ASP A 401 6.52 -17.63 -9.43
N GLN A 402 5.51 -16.97 -9.99
CA GLN A 402 5.27 -16.96 -11.44
C GLN A 402 6.47 -16.41 -12.22
N LEU A 403 7.05 -15.28 -11.81
CA LEU A 403 8.23 -14.70 -12.46
C LEU A 403 9.44 -15.63 -12.41
N ARG A 404 9.68 -16.28 -11.27
CA ARG A 404 10.79 -17.22 -11.10
C ARG A 404 10.62 -18.47 -11.95
N ASP A 405 9.42 -19.01 -12.02
CA ASP A 405 9.15 -20.21 -12.81
C ASP A 405 9.21 -19.90 -14.30
N HIS A 406 8.63 -18.79 -14.75
CA HIS A 406 8.74 -18.31 -16.13
C HIS A 406 10.21 -18.11 -16.56
N TRP A 407 11.02 -17.46 -15.71
CA TRP A 407 12.45 -17.29 -15.96
C TRP A 407 13.18 -18.62 -16.11
N ARG A 408 12.92 -19.59 -15.21
CA ARG A 408 13.55 -20.93 -15.29
C ARG A 408 13.16 -21.67 -16.56
N GLU A 409 11.92 -21.53 -17.02
CA GLU A 409 11.46 -22.13 -18.26
C GLU A 409 12.15 -21.51 -19.48
N GLN A 410 12.27 -20.18 -19.52
CA GLN A 410 13.01 -19.47 -20.58
C GLN A 410 14.47 -19.93 -20.63
N GLN A 411 15.16 -20.01 -19.48
CA GLN A 411 16.56 -20.46 -19.40
C GLN A 411 16.75 -21.94 -19.80
N ARG A 412 15.68 -22.75 -19.73
CA ARG A 412 15.70 -24.17 -20.10
C ARG A 412 15.38 -24.43 -21.56
N ARG A 413 14.82 -23.45 -22.30
CA ARG A 413 14.68 -23.55 -23.76
C ARG A 413 16.08 -23.39 -24.35
N PRO A 414 16.76 -24.49 -24.74
CA PRO A 414 18.04 -24.37 -25.43
C PRO A 414 17.75 -23.81 -26.84
N ALA A 415 18.80 -23.40 -27.54
CA ALA A 415 18.82 -22.93 -28.92
C ALA A 415 18.34 -23.97 -29.97
N ALA A 416 17.21 -24.65 -29.73
CA ALA A 416 16.59 -25.61 -30.64
C ALA A 416 16.09 -24.97 -31.95
N GLU A 417 16.12 -23.64 -32.05
CA GLU A 417 15.87 -22.89 -33.27
C GLU A 417 17.17 -22.48 -34.00
N ALA A 418 18.36 -22.71 -33.42
CA ALA A 418 19.64 -22.34 -34.04
C ALA A 418 20.29 -23.45 -34.88
N GLU A 419 19.79 -24.70 -34.84
CA GLU A 419 20.34 -25.82 -35.62
C GLU A 419 19.41 -26.33 -36.73
N GLY A 420 18.26 -25.70 -36.97
CA GLY A 420 17.30 -26.12 -38.02
C GLY A 420 17.50 -25.44 -39.39
N GLY A 421 18.57 -24.68 -39.58
CA GLY A 421 18.77 -23.79 -40.73
C GLY A 421 19.99 -24.13 -41.58
N ASP A 422 20.36 -25.40 -41.73
CA ASP A 422 21.30 -25.83 -42.77
C ASP A 422 20.97 -27.27 -43.19
N GLU A 423 19.99 -27.44 -44.09
CA GLU A 423 19.93 -28.66 -44.90
C GLU A 423 19.23 -28.38 -46.25
N THR A 424 20.08 -28.26 -47.29
CA THR A 424 19.90 -28.63 -48.71
C THR A 424 18.94 -27.78 -49.57
N VAL A 425 19.42 -26.98 -50.53
CA VAL A 425 19.99 -27.32 -51.88
C VAL A 425 18.96 -27.90 -52.83
#